data_AF-G2QW47-F1
#
_entry.id   AF-G2QW47-F1
#
_cell.length_a   1.000
_cell.length_b   1.000
_cell.length_c   1.000
_cell.angle_alpha   90.00
_cell.angle_beta   90.00
_cell.angle_gamma   90.00
#
_symmetry.space_group_name_H-M   'P 1'
#
loop_
_entity.id
_entity.type
_entity.pdbx_description
1 polymer ?
#
loop_
_entity_poly.entity_id
_entity_poly.type
_entity_poly.pdbx_seq_one_letter_code
_entity_poly.pdbx_strand_id
1 'polypeptide(L)'
;MMADWEIAPGRIQVGSGANAENVAFSSSFLAQGRTVPVVDGATFQVLEIEPGASVRWAAEESKSRLCSVARGIIRVSLPDTEFPIGPNGMWKVKQGVSCTVVNPFYLGAVVHVTTIGEEWS
;
A
#
# COMPACT_ATOMS: atom_id res chain seq x y z
N MET A 1 4.92 -22.79 -6.24
CA MET A 1 3.53 -23.25 -6.18
C MET A 1 2.83 -22.38 -5.14
N MET A 2 1.67 -21.81 -5.45
CA MET A 2 0.86 -21.07 -4.46
C MET A 2 0.10 -22.07 -3.59
N ALA A 3 -0.12 -21.73 -2.33
CA ALA A 3 -0.95 -22.57 -1.46
C ALA A 3 -2.43 -22.47 -1.86
N ASP A 4 -3.23 -23.52 -1.60
CA ASP A 4 -4.64 -23.56 -2.03
C ASP A 4 -5.44 -22.35 -1.53
N TRP A 5 -5.20 -21.94 -0.28
CA TRP A 5 -5.87 -20.77 0.31
C TRP A 5 -5.53 -19.46 -0.40
N GLU A 6 -4.35 -19.36 -1.04
CA GLU A 6 -3.94 -18.19 -1.80
C GLU A 6 -4.64 -18.09 -3.16
N ILE A 7 -5.08 -19.22 -3.71
CA ILE A 7 -5.87 -19.30 -4.94
C ILE A 7 -7.33 -18.98 -4.62
N ALA A 8 -7.91 -19.66 -3.62
CA ALA A 8 -9.24 -19.36 -3.09
C ALA A 8 -9.31 -19.77 -1.59
N PRO A 9 -9.80 -18.89 -0.69
CA PRO A 9 -10.47 -17.61 -0.96
C PRO A 9 -9.53 -16.40 -1.09
N GLY A 10 -8.21 -16.59 -1.04
CA GLY A 10 -7.20 -15.53 -1.07
C GLY A 10 -6.97 -14.83 0.27
N ARG A 11 -7.56 -15.35 1.35
CA ARG A 11 -7.40 -14.83 2.71
C ARG A 11 -7.61 -15.94 3.73
N ILE A 12 -7.03 -15.80 4.92
CA ILE A 12 -7.30 -16.69 6.04
C ILE A 12 -8.13 -15.92 7.05
N GLN A 13 -9.23 -16.51 7.50
CA GLN A 13 -10.07 -15.97 8.56
C GLN A 13 -10.02 -16.86 9.80
N VAL A 14 -9.94 -16.22 10.97
CA VAL A 14 -10.01 -16.87 12.29
C VAL A 14 -11.28 -16.38 13.00
N GLY A 15 -11.91 -17.23 13.81
CA GLY A 15 -13.18 -16.92 14.47
C GLY A 15 -14.41 -17.39 13.68
N SER A 16 -15.60 -16.98 14.13
CA SER A 16 -16.86 -17.36 13.49
C SER A 16 -17.92 -16.27 13.62
N GLY A 17 -18.87 -16.22 12.68
CA GLY A 17 -19.96 -15.25 12.67
C GLY A 17 -19.46 -13.81 12.66
N ALA A 18 -19.98 -12.98 13.57
CA ALA A 18 -19.61 -11.57 13.70
C ALA A 18 -18.17 -11.34 14.18
N ASN A 19 -17.51 -12.36 14.75
CA ASN A 19 -16.15 -12.25 15.30
C ASN A 19 -15.08 -12.81 14.35
N ALA A 20 -15.41 -13.02 13.07
CA ALA A 20 -14.44 -13.51 12.09
C ALA A 20 -13.48 -12.40 11.65
N GLU A 21 -12.19 -12.61 11.86
CA GLU A 21 -11.11 -11.66 11.54
C GLU A 21 -10.23 -12.21 10.43
N ASN A 22 -9.81 -11.35 9.48
CA ASN A 22 -8.84 -11.75 8.46
C ASN A 22 -7.42 -11.65 9.02
N VAL A 23 -6.70 -12.76 9.08
CA VAL A 23 -5.33 -12.82 9.64
C VAL A 23 -4.25 -12.92 8.56
N ALA A 24 -4.62 -13.19 7.31
CA ALA A 24 -3.70 -13.20 6.18
C ALA A 24 -4.43 -12.88 4.87
N PHE A 25 -3.71 -12.28 3.92
CA PHE A 25 -4.18 -11.98 2.57
C PHE A 25 -3.12 -12.45 1.56
N SER A 26 -3.55 -13.09 0.47
CA SER A 26 -2.64 -13.49 -0.60
C SER A 26 -2.32 -12.33 -1.53
N SER A 27 -1.24 -12.46 -2.30
CA SER A 27 -0.86 -11.47 -3.31
C SER A 27 -1.96 -11.26 -4.35
N SER A 28 -2.58 -12.34 -4.85
CA SER A 28 -3.70 -12.30 -5.82
C SER A 28 -4.93 -11.57 -5.27
N PHE A 29 -5.21 -11.71 -3.98
CA PHE A 29 -6.31 -11.01 -3.32
C PHE A 29 -6.07 -9.50 -3.22
N LEU A 30 -4.80 -9.08 -3.07
CA LEU A 30 -4.38 -7.69 -2.92
C LEU A 30 -4.10 -6.98 -4.24
N ALA A 31 -3.69 -7.72 -5.29
CA ALA A 31 -3.22 -7.20 -6.58
C ALA A 31 -4.20 -6.27 -7.31
N GLN A 32 -5.49 -6.29 -6.95
CA GLN A 32 -6.52 -5.44 -7.54
C GLN A 32 -6.59 -4.03 -6.90
N GLY A 33 -5.50 -3.55 -6.30
CA GLY A 33 -5.50 -2.25 -5.61
C GLY A 33 -6.43 -2.20 -4.40
N ARG A 34 -6.79 -3.36 -3.84
CA ARG A 34 -7.78 -3.46 -2.77
C ARG A 34 -7.18 -2.99 -1.46
N THR A 35 -7.88 -2.05 -0.82
CA THR A 35 -7.58 -1.63 0.54
C THR A 35 -8.22 -2.60 1.53
N VAL A 36 -7.43 -3.15 2.44
CA VAL A 36 -7.89 -4.07 3.49
C VAL A 36 -7.61 -3.51 4.88
N PRO A 37 -8.52 -3.66 5.85
CA PRO A 37 -8.18 -3.36 7.25
C PRO A 37 -7.15 -4.37 7.75
N VAL A 38 -6.18 -3.90 8.55
CA VAL A 38 -5.13 -4.76 9.14
C VAL A 38 -5.11 -4.71 10.66
N VAL A 39 -5.43 -3.55 11.25
CA VAL A 39 -5.71 -3.34 12.67
C VAL A 39 -6.66 -2.14 12.80
N ASP A 40 -7.21 -1.91 13.98
CA ASP A 40 -8.03 -0.73 14.24
C ASP A 40 -7.26 0.56 13.87
N GLY A 41 -7.89 1.40 13.06
CA GLY A 41 -7.30 2.64 12.57
C GLY A 41 -6.25 2.47 11.46
N ALA A 42 -5.95 1.26 10.96
CA ALA A 42 -4.99 1.07 9.89
C ALA A 42 -5.48 0.17 8.74
N THR A 43 -5.13 0.56 7.52
CA THR A 43 -5.40 -0.20 6.31
C THR A 43 -4.13 -0.46 5.51
N PHE A 44 -4.14 -1.52 4.71
CA PHE A 44 -3.05 -1.90 3.82
C PHE A 44 -3.56 -1.99 2.38
N GLN A 45 -2.73 -1.57 1.44
CA GLN A 45 -2.99 -1.63 0.00
C GLN A 45 -1.71 -1.98 -0.75
N VAL A 46 -1.84 -2.80 -1.79
CA VAL A 46 -0.77 -3.00 -2.78
C VAL A 46 -1.12 -2.19 -4.02
N LEU A 47 -0.20 -1.34 -4.46
CA LEU A 47 -0.32 -0.57 -5.69
C LEU A 47 0.65 -1.08 -6.73
N GLU A 48 0.10 -1.49 -7.87
CA GLU A 48 0.88 -1.72 -9.08
C GLU A 48 0.89 -0.43 -9.89
N ILE A 49 2.09 0.07 -10.19
CA ILE A 49 2.29 1.32 -10.94
C ILE A 49 2.89 0.95 -12.28
N GLU A 50 2.05 1.02 -13.32
CA GLU A 50 2.43 0.73 -14.70
C GLU A 50 3.58 1.63 -15.19
N PRO A 51 4.35 1.18 -16.19
CA PRO A 51 5.35 2.01 -16.85
C PRO A 51 4.78 3.36 -17.32
N GLY A 52 5.43 4.46 -16.93
CA GLY A 52 5.01 5.82 -17.25
C GLY A 52 3.81 6.34 -16.46
N ALA A 53 3.20 5.51 -15.60
CA ALA A 53 2.04 5.91 -14.80
C ALA A 53 2.44 6.66 -13.53
N SER A 54 1.47 7.34 -12.94
CA SER A 54 1.63 8.01 -11.66
C SER A 54 0.42 7.79 -10.75
N VAL A 55 0.66 7.83 -9.44
CA VAL A 55 -0.35 7.82 -8.38
C VAL A 55 -0.18 9.08 -7.57
N ARG A 56 -1.28 9.80 -7.33
CA ARG A 56 -1.30 11.01 -6.51
C ARG A 56 -2.18 10.81 -5.29
N TRP A 57 -1.63 11.07 -4.13
CA TRP A 57 -2.38 11.28 -2.90
C TRP A 57 -2.51 12.78 -2.64
N ALA A 58 -3.75 13.24 -2.47
CA ALA A 58 -4.03 14.57 -1.99
C ALA A 58 -3.61 14.69 -0.51
N ALA A 59 -3.42 15.94 -0.06
CA ALA A 59 -3.29 16.23 1.35
C ALA A 59 -4.55 15.77 2.09
N GLU A 60 -4.37 14.96 3.12
CA GLU A 60 -5.45 14.47 4.01
C GLU A 60 -5.05 14.77 5.46
N GLU A 61 -5.84 15.57 6.17
CA GLU A 61 -5.53 16.01 7.53
C GLU A 61 -5.61 14.88 8.57
N SER A 62 -6.42 13.85 8.33
CA SER A 62 -6.71 12.81 9.33
C SER A 62 -5.91 11.53 9.15
N LYS A 63 -5.04 11.44 8.13
CA LYS A 63 -4.35 10.20 7.78
C LYS A 63 -2.89 10.41 7.42
N SER A 64 -2.04 9.52 7.95
CA SER A 64 -0.67 9.34 7.50
C SER A 64 -0.54 8.09 6.64
N ARG A 65 0.47 8.05 5.77
CA ARG A 65 0.79 6.86 4.97
C ARG A 65 2.25 6.45 5.18
N LEU A 66 2.47 5.16 5.39
CA LEU A 66 3.79 4.53 5.32
C LEU A 66 3.83 3.75 4.01
N CYS A 67 4.75 4.12 3.13
CA CYS A 67 4.88 3.53 1.81
C CYS A 67 6.24 2.85 1.68
N SER A 68 6.27 1.69 1.03
CA SER A 68 7.53 0.98 0.75
C SER A 68 7.50 0.32 -0.61
N VAL A 69 8.64 0.29 -1.30
CA VAL A 69 8.77 -0.34 -2.61
C VAL A 69 9.01 -1.84 -2.44
N ALA A 70 8.08 -2.65 -2.95
CA ALA A 70 8.24 -4.10 -3.02
C ALA A 70 8.97 -4.54 -4.29
N ARG A 71 8.76 -3.81 -5.40
CA ARG A 71 9.39 -4.10 -6.71
C ARG A 71 9.59 -2.82 -7.53
N GLY A 72 10.67 -2.77 -8.31
CA GLY A 72 10.95 -1.68 -9.24
C GLY A 72 11.65 -0.49 -8.58
N ILE A 73 11.82 0.58 -9.34
CA ILE A 73 12.31 1.88 -8.86
C ILE A 73 11.26 2.90 -9.23
N ILE A 74 10.91 3.79 -8.30
CA ILE A 74 9.94 4.87 -8.52
C ILE A 74 10.59 6.20 -8.17
N ARG A 75 9.97 7.30 -8.62
CA ARG A 75 10.27 8.64 -8.13
C ARG A 75 9.15 9.12 -7.22
N VAL A 76 9.52 9.56 -6.03
CA VAL A 76 8.60 10.11 -5.03
C VAL A 76 8.78 11.62 -5.01
N SER A 77 7.67 12.35 -5.11
CA SER A 77 7.61 13.80 -4.96
C SER A 77 6.74 14.16 -3.74
N LEU A 78 7.36 14.87 -2.81
CA LEU A 78 6.77 15.51 -1.64
C LEU A 78 6.94 17.04 -1.82
N PRO A 79 6.29 17.89 -1.01
CA PRO A 79 6.33 19.35 -1.20
C PRO A 79 7.73 19.95 -1.31
N ASP A 80 8.66 19.47 -0.48
CA ASP A 80 10.02 20.06 -0.36
C ASP A 80 11.13 19.16 -0.93
N THR A 81 10.79 17.97 -1.44
CA THR A 81 11.80 17.01 -1.89
C THR A 81 11.28 16.04 -2.94
N GLU A 82 12.18 15.66 -3.83
CA GLU A 82 11.94 14.63 -4.83
C GLU A 82 13.14 13.68 -4.87
N PHE A 83 12.89 12.38 -4.86
CA PHE A 83 13.95 11.38 -4.86
C PHE A 83 13.53 10.08 -5.54
N PRO A 84 14.46 9.37 -6.20
CA PRO A 84 14.24 7.99 -6.62
C PRO A 84 14.34 7.06 -5.41
N ILE A 85 13.56 5.98 -5.41
CA ILE A 85 13.64 4.95 -4.36
C ILE A 85 13.37 3.57 -4.96
N GLY A 86 14.21 2.61 -4.59
CA GLY A 86 14.16 1.22 -5.05
C GLY A 86 13.64 0.26 -3.98
N PRO A 87 13.70 -1.06 -4.25
CA PRO A 87 13.13 -2.09 -3.37
C PRO A 87 13.67 -2.02 -1.94
N ASN A 88 12.81 -2.34 -0.97
CA ASN A 88 13.04 -2.20 0.48
C ASN A 88 13.21 -0.76 0.98
N GLY A 89 13.21 0.23 0.08
CA GLY A 89 13.11 1.63 0.46
C GLY A 89 11.71 1.99 0.93
N MET A 90 11.63 2.86 1.93
CA MET A 90 10.41 3.34 2.55
C MET A 90 10.39 4.86 2.65
N TRP A 91 9.21 5.45 2.57
CA TRP A 91 8.97 6.85 2.90
C TRP A 91 7.65 7.03 3.63
N LYS A 92 7.52 8.16 4.33
CA LYS A 92 6.31 8.56 5.04
C LYS A 92 5.67 9.76 4.35
N VAL A 93 4.34 9.71 4.20
CA VAL A 93 3.50 10.87 3.89
C VAL A 93 2.77 11.25 5.17
N LYS A 94 3.08 12.44 5.71
CA LYS A 94 2.41 12.95 6.92
C LYS A 94 0.99 13.41 6.58
N GLN A 95 0.16 13.57 7.61
CA GLN A 95 -1.10 14.30 7.50
C GLN A 95 -0.90 15.69 6.87
N GLY A 96 -1.89 16.15 6.12
CA GLY A 96 -1.86 17.44 5.41
C GLY A 96 -0.83 17.51 4.27
N VAL A 97 -0.07 16.44 4.02
CA VAL A 97 0.96 16.41 2.97
C VAL A 97 0.46 15.65 1.76
N SER A 98 0.53 16.30 0.59
CA SER A 98 0.32 15.63 -0.68
C SER A 98 1.57 14.87 -1.13
N CYS A 99 1.40 13.78 -1.87
CA CYS A 99 2.50 12.99 -2.40
C CYS A 99 2.16 12.46 -3.79
N THR A 100 3.13 12.51 -4.70
CA THR A 100 3.03 11.90 -6.03
C THR A 100 4.11 10.86 -6.19
N VAL A 101 3.73 9.70 -6.70
CA VAL A 101 4.63 8.61 -7.07
C VAL A 101 4.54 8.41 -8.56
N VAL A 102 5.69 8.39 -9.23
CA VAL A 102 5.78 8.17 -10.67
C VAL A 102 6.66 6.95 -10.92
N ASN A 103 6.27 6.11 -11.86
CA ASN A 103 7.15 5.09 -12.42
C ASN A 103 7.68 5.56 -13.78
N PRO A 104 8.88 6.20 -13.85
CA PRO A 104 9.42 6.69 -15.12
C PRO A 104 10.09 5.58 -15.95
N PHE A 105 10.07 4.32 -15.50
CA PHE A 105 10.81 3.21 -16.13
C PHE A 105 9.89 2.29 -16.93
N TYR A 106 10.49 1.46 -17.78
CA TYR A 106 9.78 0.51 -18.66
C TYR A 106 9.20 -0.71 -17.95
N LEU A 107 9.63 -0.99 -16.71
CA LEU A 107 9.12 -2.10 -15.90
C LEU A 107 8.13 -1.58 -14.86
N GLY A 108 7.03 -2.31 -14.64
CA GLY A 108 6.06 -1.98 -13.60
C GLY A 108 6.65 -2.03 -12.18
N ALA A 109 6.22 -1.11 -11.33
CA ALA A 109 6.63 -1.03 -9.93
C ALA A 109 5.51 -1.49 -8.99
N VAL A 110 5.87 -1.96 -7.79
CA VAL A 110 4.92 -2.35 -6.75
C VAL A 110 5.23 -1.58 -5.47
N VAL A 111 4.23 -0.90 -4.92
CA VAL A 111 4.31 -0.15 -3.68
C VAL A 111 3.31 -0.72 -2.69
N HIS A 112 3.80 -1.04 -1.49
CA HIS A 112 2.94 -1.31 -0.35
C HIS A 112 2.62 -0.01 0.37
N VAL A 113 1.36 0.19 0.74
CA VAL A 113 0.87 1.40 1.40
C VAL A 113 0.10 1.00 2.64
N THR A 114 0.59 1.39 3.81
CA THR A 114 -0.16 1.33 5.05
C THR A 114 -0.69 2.72 5.36
N THR A 115 -2.01 2.89 5.42
CA THR A 115 -2.65 4.14 5.82
C THR A 115 -3.07 4.03 7.28
N ILE A 116 -2.73 5.04 8.09
CA ILE A 116 -3.01 5.10 9.53
C ILE A 116 -3.88 6.33 9.78
N GLY A 117 -5.03 6.14 10.42
CA GLY A 117 -5.92 7.21 10.89
C GLY A 117 -5.54 7.71 12.28
N GLU A 118 -5.90 8.95 12.60
CA GLU A 118 -5.78 9.48 13.96
C GLU A 118 -6.78 8.86 14.91
N GLU A 119 -6.35 7.87 15.67
CA GLU A 119 -6.78 7.71 17.07
C GLU A 119 -5.60 7.61 18.06
N TRP A 120 -4.36 7.75 17.57
CA TRP A 120 -3.15 7.63 18.39
C TRP A 120 -2.02 8.54 17.89
N SER A 121 -2.10 9.83 18.20
CA SER A 121 -0.97 10.78 18.12
C SER A 121 -0.81 11.54 19.42
#